data_AF-A0A5C5XSC1-F1
#
_entry.id   AF-A0A5C5XSC1-F1
#
_cell.length_a   1.000
_cell.length_b   1.000
_cell.length_c   1.000
_cell.angle_alpha   90.00
_cell.angle_beta   90.00
_cell.angle_gamma   90.00
#
_symmetry.space_group_name_H-M   'P 1'
#
loop_
_entity.id
_entity.type
_entity.pdbx_description
1 polymer ?
#
loop_
_entity_poly.entity_id
_entity_poly.type
_entity_poly.pdbx_seq_one_letter_code
_entity_poly.pdbx_strand_id
1 'polypeptide(L)'
;MKLISLSCNHCGAPLDVPKSARFVTCGYCDARLAVHHTGSTYSTELLEDIKQTTETLVRDVEKLKGDSELDRLDRQWERERAQFMTTGKDGSQSLPSKAPIVLGTGCVAVFGVFWTILAASMFPPMALFGIVFVIFAVGGGIIGCKKADRYQQAKKQYHERRRDLIANSKGEKSGSSDGSVRRAQRKVF
;
A
#
# COMPACT_ATOMS: atom_id res chain seq x y z
N MET A 1 20.24 -54.67 -27.76
CA MET A 1 19.31 -53.83 -26.97
C MET A 1 18.70 -52.79 -27.90
N LYS A 2 17.38 -52.55 -27.90
CA LYS A 2 16.74 -51.58 -28.82
C LYS A 2 16.76 -50.18 -28.19
N LEU A 3 17.63 -49.32 -28.70
CA LEU A 3 17.69 -47.90 -28.37
C LEU A 3 16.67 -47.14 -29.24
N ILE A 4 16.03 -46.12 -28.69
CA ILE A 4 15.16 -45.21 -29.44
C ILE A 4 15.86 -43.85 -29.44
N SER A 5 15.98 -43.25 -30.62
CA SER A 5 16.52 -41.90 -30.77
C SER A 5 15.40 -40.89 -30.57
N LEU A 6 15.59 -39.97 -29.62
CA LEU A 6 14.67 -38.89 -29.26
C LEU A 6 15.40 -37.56 -29.37
N SER A 7 14.70 -36.49 -29.73
CA SER A 7 15.25 -35.13 -29.64
C SER A 7 15.05 -34.58 -28.24
N CYS A 8 16.08 -33.96 -27.68
CA CYS A 8 15.97 -33.17 -26.46
C CYS A 8 15.00 -32.00 -26.67
N ASN A 9 13.95 -31.88 -25.86
CA ASN A 9 13.03 -30.74 -25.94
C ASN A 9 13.64 -29.40 -25.51
N HIS A 10 14.83 -29.40 -24.91
CA HIS A 10 15.52 -28.19 -24.47
C HIS A 10 16.54 -27.67 -25.50
N CYS A 11 17.35 -28.55 -26.11
CA CYS A 11 18.43 -28.13 -27.02
C CYS A 11 18.38 -28.75 -28.43
N GLY A 12 17.42 -29.64 -28.70
CA GLY A 12 17.29 -30.33 -29.98
C GLY A 12 18.31 -31.43 -30.25
N ALA A 13 19.26 -31.67 -29.35
CA ALA A 13 20.28 -32.72 -29.53
C ALA A 13 19.66 -34.13 -29.57
N PRO A 14 20.17 -35.04 -30.43
CA PRO A 14 19.72 -36.42 -30.47
C PRO A 14 20.15 -37.18 -29.21
N LEU A 15 19.24 -37.96 -28.64
CA LEU A 15 19.40 -38.74 -27.42
C LEU A 15 19.00 -40.17 -27.67
N ASP A 16 19.92 -41.10 -27.43
CA ASP A 16 19.64 -42.52 -27.52
C ASP A 16 19.26 -43.06 -26.15
N VAL A 17 17.98 -43.39 -25.99
CA VAL A 17 17.40 -43.78 -24.70
C VAL A 17 16.86 -45.21 -24.78
N PRO A 18 17.12 -46.07 -23.77
CA PRO A 18 16.52 -47.39 -23.73
C PRO A 18 15.00 -47.30 -23.51
N LYS A 19 14.24 -48.21 -24.14
CA LYS A 19 12.76 -48.21 -24.11
C LYS A 19 12.10 -48.18 -22.73
N SER A 20 12.84 -48.53 -21.68
CA SER A 20 12.35 -48.63 -20.30
C SER A 20 12.77 -47.46 -19.41
N ALA A 21 13.58 -46.52 -19.89
CA ALA A 21 14.05 -45.41 -19.06
C ALA A 21 13.00 -44.32 -18.95
N ARG A 22 12.59 -44.04 -17.69
CA ARG A 22 11.65 -42.95 -17.34
C ARG A 22 12.31 -41.59 -17.24
N PHE A 23 13.62 -41.56 -17.04
CA PHE A 23 14.41 -40.34 -16.89
C PHE A 23 15.70 -40.47 -17.68
N VAL A 24 16.09 -39.39 -18.35
CA VAL A 24 17.36 -39.29 -19.09
C VAL A 24 17.98 -37.92 -18.85
N THR A 25 19.30 -37.87 -18.78
CA THR A 25 20.05 -36.61 -18.78
C THR A 25 20.59 -36.37 -20.17
N CYS A 26 20.35 -35.19 -20.72
CA CYS A 26 20.92 -34.83 -22.01
C CYS A 26 22.43 -34.64 -21.88
N GLY A 27 23.23 -35.39 -22.65
CA GLY A 27 24.70 -35.25 -22.63
C GLY A 27 25.24 -33.98 -23.30
N TYR A 28 24.37 -33.12 -23.85
CA TYR A 28 24.77 -31.87 -24.51
C TYR A 28 24.46 -30.63 -23.67
N CYS A 29 23.29 -30.57 -23.02
CA CYS A 29 22.85 -29.42 -22.22
C CYS A 29 22.63 -29.75 -20.74
N ASP A 30 23.03 -30.95 -20.31
CA ASP A 30 22.88 -31.48 -18.94
C ASP A 30 21.46 -31.44 -18.36
N ALA A 31 20.44 -31.20 -19.20
CA ALA A 31 19.06 -31.11 -18.77
C ALA A 31 18.52 -32.50 -18.38
N ARG A 32 17.85 -32.56 -17.21
CA ARG A 32 17.19 -33.77 -16.72
C ARG A 32 15.75 -33.82 -17.23
N LEU A 33 15.46 -34.84 -18.03
CA LEU A 33 14.23 -34.95 -18.80
C LEU A 33 13.45 -36.20 -18.33
N ALA A 34 12.14 -36.06 -18.10
CA ALA A 34 11.24 -37.19 -17.99
C ALA A 34 10.80 -37.65 -19.38
N VAL A 35 10.93 -38.94 -19.65
CA VAL A 35 10.48 -39.55 -20.91
C VAL A 35 9.05 -40.02 -20.74
N HIS A 36 8.10 -39.31 -21.34
CA HIS A 36 6.70 -39.71 -21.36
C HIS A 36 6.40 -40.51 -22.63
N HIS A 37 5.89 -41.73 -22.43
CA HIS A 37 5.47 -42.64 -23.49
C HIS A 37 3.96 -42.54 -23.67
N THR A 38 3.49 -41.82 -24.68
CA THR A 38 2.05 -41.73 -25.00
C THR A 38 1.81 -42.32 -26.39
N GLY A 39 1.54 -43.63 -26.44
CA GLY A 39 1.28 -44.32 -27.71
C GLY A 39 2.50 -44.32 -28.66
N SER A 40 2.37 -43.69 -29.83
CA SER A 40 3.43 -43.60 -30.87
C SER A 40 4.27 -42.33 -30.81
N THR A 41 4.03 -41.45 -29.82
CA THR A 41 4.79 -40.20 -29.65
C THR A 41 5.58 -40.26 -28.35
N TYR A 42 6.85 -39.86 -28.45
CA TYR A 42 7.79 -39.81 -27.33
C TYR A 42 8.11 -38.35 -27.11
N SER A 43 7.77 -37.82 -25.94
CA SER A 43 8.03 -36.42 -25.57
C SER A 43 8.80 -36.36 -24.27
N THR A 44 9.72 -35.41 -24.17
CA THR A 44 10.58 -35.22 -22.99
C THR A 44 10.14 -33.97 -22.23
N GLU A 45 9.64 -34.10 -21.00
CA GLU A 45 9.23 -32.95 -20.19
C GLU A 45 10.34 -32.62 -19.17
N LEU A 46 10.67 -31.33 -19.05
CA LEU A 46 11.71 -30.83 -18.16
C LEU A 46 11.17 -30.79 -16.72
N LEU A 47 11.78 -31.52 -15.79
CA LEU A 47 11.29 -31.62 -14.40
C LEU A 47 11.62 -30.40 -13.52
N GLU A 48 12.39 -29.43 -14.02
CA GLU A 48 12.91 -28.32 -13.23
C GLU A 48 11.87 -27.20 -12.98
N ASP A 49 10.79 -27.16 -13.77
CA ASP A 49 9.80 -26.07 -13.70
C ASP A 49 8.88 -26.12 -12.46
N ILE A 50 8.66 -27.29 -11.83
CA ILE A 50 7.65 -27.42 -10.75
C ILE A 50 8.14 -26.90 -9.39
N LYS A 51 9.46 -26.92 -9.14
CA LYS A 51 10.02 -26.38 -7.89
C LYS A 51 10.20 -24.87 -7.93
N GLN A 52 10.52 -24.32 -9.10
CA GLN A 52 10.82 -22.91 -9.26
C GLN A 52 9.54 -22.04 -9.23
N THR A 53 8.41 -22.54 -9.73
CA THR A 53 7.13 -21.80 -9.67
C THR A 53 6.61 -21.65 -8.23
N THR A 54 6.79 -22.64 -7.36
CA THR A 54 6.25 -22.61 -5.98
C THR A 54 6.99 -21.59 -5.10
N GLU A 55 8.31 -21.46 -5.22
CA GLU A 55 9.10 -20.47 -4.46
C GLU A 55 8.90 -19.03 -4.95
N THR A 56 8.53 -18.87 -6.22
CA THR A 56 8.21 -17.57 -6.81
C THR A 56 6.82 -17.12 -6.36
N LEU A 57 5.85 -18.04 -6.33
CA LEU A 57 4.49 -17.79 -5.82
C LEU A 57 4.46 -17.42 -4.33
N VAL A 58 5.28 -18.04 -3.47
CA VAL A 58 5.35 -17.66 -2.05
C VAL A 58 5.91 -16.25 -1.85
N ARG A 59 6.95 -15.89 -2.60
CA ARG A 59 7.54 -14.53 -2.59
C ARG A 59 6.56 -13.47 -3.11
N ASP A 60 5.80 -13.80 -4.14
CA ASP A 60 4.81 -12.89 -4.69
C ASP A 60 3.62 -12.70 -3.74
N VAL A 61 3.19 -13.73 -3.01
CA VAL A 61 2.13 -13.60 -1.98
C VAL A 61 2.56 -12.71 -0.82
N GLU A 62 3.80 -12.80 -0.34
CA GLU A 62 4.31 -11.92 0.73
C GLU A 62 4.40 -10.46 0.27
N LYS A 63 4.85 -10.23 -0.96
CA LYS A 63 4.89 -8.89 -1.56
C LYS A 63 3.47 -8.33 -1.76
N LEU A 64 2.54 -9.14 -2.26
CA LEU A 64 1.12 -8.77 -2.41
C LEU A 64 0.45 -8.49 -1.05
N LYS A 65 0.80 -9.23 0.00
CA LYS A 65 0.20 -9.04 1.34
C LYS A 65 0.62 -7.71 1.97
N GLY A 66 1.90 -7.34 1.86
CA GLY A 66 2.39 -6.03 2.29
C GLY A 66 1.74 -4.87 1.53
N ASP A 67 1.55 -5.03 0.21
CA ASP A 67 0.89 -4.05 -0.64
C ASP A 67 -0.62 -3.96 -0.33
N SER A 68 -1.26 -5.09 0.01
CA SER A 68 -2.68 -5.15 0.39
C SER A 68 -2.99 -4.42 1.70
N GLU A 69 -2.14 -4.55 2.72
CA GLU A 69 -2.36 -3.89 4.02
C GLU A 69 -2.21 -2.37 3.91
N LEU A 70 -1.22 -1.91 3.13
CA LEU A 70 -1.05 -0.50 2.81
C LEU A 70 -2.24 0.07 2.02
N ASP A 71 -2.70 -0.64 0.98
CA ASP A 71 -3.88 -0.20 0.20
C ASP A 71 -5.13 -0.10 1.08
N ARG A 72 -5.32 -1.05 2.01
CA ARG A 72 -6.44 -1.01 2.95
C ARG A 72 -6.36 0.20 3.90
N LEU A 73 -5.16 0.49 4.40
CA LEU A 73 -4.92 1.65 5.26
C LEU A 73 -5.17 2.97 4.51
N ASP A 74 -4.69 3.08 3.27
CA ASP A 74 -4.85 4.26 2.43
C ASP A 74 -6.33 4.51 2.10
N ARG A 75 -7.09 3.46 1.73
CA ARG A 75 -8.55 3.55 1.53
C ARG A 75 -9.30 3.92 2.80
N GLN A 76 -8.87 3.43 3.96
CA GLN A 76 -9.47 3.83 5.23
C GLN A 76 -9.22 5.31 5.50
N TRP A 77 -7.99 5.78 5.29
CA TRP A 77 -7.64 7.17 5.45
C TRP A 77 -8.42 8.10 4.52
N GLU A 78 -8.64 7.71 3.26
CA GLU A 78 -9.48 8.49 2.34
C GLU A 78 -10.91 8.68 2.86
N ARG A 79 -11.52 7.60 3.40
CA ARG A 79 -12.86 7.66 3.99
C ARG A 79 -12.89 8.54 5.24
N GLU A 80 -11.91 8.41 6.12
CA GLU A 80 -11.80 9.25 7.33
C GLU A 80 -11.55 10.72 6.95
N ARG A 81 -10.64 10.98 6.02
CA ARG A 81 -10.35 12.33 5.52
C ARG A 81 -11.58 13.00 4.91
N ALA A 82 -12.39 12.26 4.16
CA ALA A 82 -13.64 12.77 3.58
C ALA A 82 -14.63 13.26 4.65
N GLN A 83 -14.67 12.65 5.84
CA GLN A 83 -15.53 13.11 6.94
C GLN A 83 -15.09 14.46 7.54
N PHE A 84 -13.81 14.79 7.45
CA PHE A 84 -13.27 16.07 7.95
C PHE A 84 -13.33 17.19 6.91
N MET A 85 -13.38 16.84 5.62
CA MET A 85 -13.53 17.82 4.54
C MET A 85 -14.87 18.54 4.66
N THR A 86 -14.85 19.83 4.35
CA THR A 86 -16.05 20.66 4.33
C THR A 86 -16.18 21.16 2.90
N THR A 87 -17.27 20.81 2.23
CA THR A 87 -17.53 21.24 0.86
C THR A 87 -17.76 22.75 0.87
N GLY A 88 -16.86 23.49 0.24
CA GLY A 88 -17.03 24.92 0.03
C GLY A 88 -18.21 25.21 -0.88
N LYS A 89 -18.73 26.44 -0.84
CA LYS A 89 -19.85 26.91 -1.67
C LYS A 89 -19.56 26.80 -3.18
N ASP A 90 -18.28 26.67 -3.53
CA ASP A 90 -17.75 26.65 -4.90
C ASP A 90 -17.46 25.22 -5.38
N GLY A 91 -17.88 24.19 -4.61
CA GLY A 91 -17.57 22.78 -4.88
C GLY A 91 -16.11 22.38 -4.57
N SER A 92 -15.27 23.34 -4.17
CA SER A 92 -13.89 23.10 -3.78
C SER A 92 -13.83 22.40 -2.41
N GLN A 93 -13.16 21.25 -2.36
CA GLN A 93 -12.86 20.56 -1.11
C GLN A 93 -11.60 21.16 -0.50
N SER A 94 -11.77 22.05 0.48
CA SER A 94 -10.65 22.63 1.20
C SER A 94 -10.32 21.77 2.43
N LEU A 95 -9.03 21.52 2.62
CA LEU A 95 -8.52 20.90 3.84
C LEU A 95 -8.74 21.87 5.01
N PRO A 96 -9.27 21.42 6.16
CA PRO A 96 -9.44 22.27 7.33
C PRO A 96 -8.06 22.70 7.84
N SER A 97 -7.65 23.91 7.45
CA SER A 97 -6.42 24.57 7.92
C SER A 97 -6.74 25.48 9.11
N LYS A 98 -5.92 25.40 10.15
CA LYS A 98 -6.08 26.20 11.38
C LYS A 98 -5.75 27.68 11.14
N ALA A 99 -4.79 27.97 10.28
CA ALA A 99 -4.29 29.32 10.05
C ALA A 99 -5.37 30.32 9.58
N PRO A 100 -6.18 30.03 8.54
CA PRO A 100 -7.23 30.96 8.11
C PRO A 100 -8.37 31.09 9.12
N ILE A 101 -8.71 30.02 9.85
CA ILE A 101 -9.79 30.03 10.84
C ILE A 101 -9.41 30.90 12.04
N VAL A 102 -8.19 30.75 12.57
CA VAL A 102 -7.71 31.51 13.73
C VAL A 102 -7.57 33.00 13.39
N LEU A 103 -6.97 33.31 12.24
CA LEU A 103 -6.76 34.69 11.81
C LEU A 103 -8.10 35.40 11.50
N GLY A 104 -9.00 34.72 10.79
CA GLY A 104 -10.33 35.24 10.48
C GLY A 104 -11.18 35.47 11.73
N THR A 105 -11.20 34.51 12.66
CA THR A 105 -11.97 34.65 13.91
C THR A 105 -11.43 35.79 14.77
N GLY A 106 -10.10 35.95 14.86
CA GLY A 106 -9.47 37.05 15.61
C GLY A 106 -9.81 38.42 15.05
N CYS A 107 -9.70 38.61 13.73
CA CYS A 107 -10.06 39.88 13.08
C CYS A 107 -11.55 40.22 13.25
N VAL A 108 -12.44 39.22 13.09
CA VAL A 108 -13.88 39.42 13.27
C VAL A 108 -14.24 39.78 14.71
N ALA A 109 -13.57 39.18 15.70
CA ALA A 109 -13.79 39.51 17.10
C ALA A 109 -13.36 40.96 17.43
N VAL A 110 -12.15 41.36 17.00
CA VAL A 110 -11.65 42.73 17.25
C VAL A 110 -12.52 43.77 16.55
N PHE A 111 -12.83 43.56 15.27
CA PHE A 111 -13.67 44.47 14.50
C PHE A 111 -15.11 44.52 15.05
N GLY A 112 -15.68 43.37 15.41
CA GLY A 112 -17.03 43.29 15.96
C GLY A 112 -17.16 44.01 17.30
N VAL A 113 -16.16 43.89 18.18
CA VAL A 113 -16.13 44.64 19.45
C VAL A 113 -16.01 46.13 19.20
N PHE A 114 -15.09 46.55 18.33
CA PHE A 114 -14.91 47.95 17.97
C PHE A 114 -16.18 48.57 17.38
N TRP A 115 -16.81 47.89 16.41
CA TRP A 115 -18.07 48.32 15.81
C TRP A 115 -19.21 48.40 16.84
N THR A 116 -19.29 47.45 17.76
CA THR A 116 -20.34 47.43 18.80
C THR A 116 -20.24 48.63 19.73
N ILE A 117 -19.03 49.05 20.11
CA ILE A 117 -18.79 50.24 20.95
C ILE A 117 -19.25 51.51 20.23
N LEU A 118 -18.94 51.64 18.94
CA LEU A 118 -19.40 52.78 18.12
C LEU A 118 -20.91 52.75 17.87
N ALA A 119 -21.50 51.57 17.65
CA ALA A 119 -22.94 51.44 17.46
C ALA A 119 -23.72 51.77 18.74
N ALA A 120 -23.18 51.46 19.91
CA ALA A 120 -23.80 51.77 21.19
C ALA A 120 -23.97 53.28 21.43
N SER A 121 -23.07 54.11 20.89
CA SER A 121 -23.13 55.57 21.06
C SER A 121 -24.09 56.27 20.09
N MET A 122 -24.32 55.71 18.89
CA MET A 122 -25.23 56.29 17.89
C MET A 122 -26.62 55.64 17.87
N PHE A 123 -26.73 54.32 18.12
CA PHE A 123 -27.98 53.58 18.06
C PHE A 123 -27.96 52.32 18.96
N PRO A 124 -28.31 52.46 20.26
CA PRO A 124 -28.16 51.41 21.26
C PRO A 124 -28.77 50.03 20.90
N PRO A 125 -29.94 49.93 20.23
CA PRO A 125 -30.49 48.63 19.83
C PRO A 125 -29.58 47.82 18.89
N MET A 126 -28.76 48.47 18.06
CA MET A 126 -27.82 47.78 17.16
C MET A 126 -26.60 47.20 17.88
N ALA A 127 -26.26 47.70 19.07
CA ALA A 127 -25.17 47.15 19.86
C ALA A 127 -25.48 45.72 20.35
N LEU A 128 -26.75 45.43 20.70
CA LEU A 128 -27.16 44.08 21.09
C LEU A 128 -26.93 43.07 19.95
N PHE A 129 -27.20 43.47 18.71
CA PHE A 129 -26.94 42.63 17.54
C PHE A 129 -25.44 42.37 17.35
N GLY A 130 -24.59 43.39 17.55
CA GLY A 130 -23.14 43.26 17.52
C GLY A 130 -22.59 42.26 18.54
N ILE A 131 -23.11 42.28 19.78
CA ILE A 131 -22.73 41.32 20.82
C ILE A 131 -23.08 39.88 20.42
N VAL A 132 -24.31 39.65 19.92
CA VAL A 132 -24.73 38.32 19.46
C VAL A 132 -23.85 37.84 18.31
N PHE A 133 -23.55 38.71 17.34
CA PHE A 133 -22.67 38.39 16.22
C PHE A 133 -21.26 37.97 16.67
N VAL A 134 -20.65 38.69 17.61
CA VAL A 134 -19.33 38.33 18.16
C VAL A 134 -19.37 36.97 18.85
N ILE A 135 -20.40 36.69 19.65
CA ILE A 135 -20.57 35.38 20.31
C ILE A 135 -20.65 34.26 19.28
N PHE A 136 -21.46 34.43 18.22
CA PHE A 136 -21.58 33.46 17.14
C PHE A 136 -20.26 33.25 16.38
N ALA A 137 -19.55 34.33 16.07
CA ALA A 137 -18.26 34.27 15.37
C ALA A 137 -17.21 33.50 16.20
N VAL A 138 -17.09 33.83 17.50
CA VAL A 138 -16.15 33.15 18.41
C VAL A 138 -16.55 31.68 18.60
N GLY A 139 -17.84 31.39 18.83
CA GLY A 139 -18.35 30.02 18.96
C GLY A 139 -18.09 29.17 17.72
N GLY A 140 -18.37 29.72 16.53
CA GLY A 140 -18.08 29.06 15.26
C GLY A 140 -16.58 28.82 15.05
N GLY A 141 -15.73 29.79 15.39
CA GLY A 141 -14.28 29.67 15.33
C GLY A 141 -13.73 28.55 16.23
N ILE A 142 -14.22 28.44 17.47
CA ILE A 142 -13.82 27.38 18.42
C ILE A 142 -14.19 26.00 17.86
N ILE A 143 -15.40 25.83 17.34
CA ILE A 143 -15.85 24.55 16.74
C ILE A 143 -14.97 24.19 15.54
N GLY A 144 -14.64 25.17 14.69
CA GLY A 144 -13.73 25.01 13.56
C GLY A 144 -12.32 24.56 13.97
N CYS A 145 -11.75 25.18 15.00
CA CYS A 145 -10.44 24.81 15.55
C CYS A 145 -10.44 23.36 16.09
N LYS A 146 -11.46 22.96 16.85
CA LYS A 146 -11.57 21.58 17.36
C LYS A 146 -11.67 20.56 16.23
N LYS A 147 -12.39 20.86 15.14
CA LYS A 147 -12.46 20.00 13.95
C LYS A 147 -11.09 19.88 13.27
N ALA A 148 -10.37 20.98 13.14
CA ALA A 148 -9.02 21.00 12.58
C ALA A 148 -7.99 20.24 13.45
N ASP A 149 -8.11 20.31 14.77
CA ASP A 149 -7.29 19.51 15.70
C ASP A 149 -7.51 18.01 15.52
N ARG A 150 -8.77 17.57 15.46
CA ARG A 150 -9.13 16.17 15.22
C ARG A 150 -8.57 15.66 13.90
N TYR A 151 -8.66 16.48 12.84
CA TYR A 151 -8.07 16.14 11.55
C TYR A 151 -6.53 15.98 11.63
N GLN A 152 -5.83 16.89 12.31
CA GLN A 152 -4.38 16.80 12.47
C GLN A 152 -3.96 15.57 13.28
N GLN A 153 -4.70 15.24 14.33
CA GLN A 153 -4.45 14.03 15.13
C GLN A 153 -4.65 12.76 14.30
N ALA A 154 -5.75 12.66 13.55
CA ALA A 154 -6.02 11.52 12.67
C ALA A 154 -4.94 11.38 11.58
N LYS A 155 -4.52 12.50 10.98
CA LYS A 155 -3.44 12.53 9.98
C LYS A 155 -2.11 12.02 10.54
N LYS A 156 -1.78 12.41 11.78
CA LYS A 156 -0.55 11.95 12.44
C LYS A 156 -0.58 10.43 12.65
N GLN A 157 -1.69 9.89 13.17
CA GLN A 157 -1.86 8.45 13.37
C GLN A 157 -1.75 7.66 12.06
N TYR A 158 -2.34 8.16 10.98
CA TYR A 158 -2.19 7.55 9.65
C TYR A 158 -0.73 7.49 9.19
N HIS A 159 0.02 8.60 9.31
CA HIS A 159 1.42 8.63 8.92
C HIS A 159 2.33 7.75 9.80
N GLU A 160 2.01 7.60 11.08
CA GLU A 160 2.69 6.65 11.97
C GLU A 160 2.45 5.21 11.52
N ARG A 161 1.19 4.79 11.40
CA ARG A 161 0.84 3.42 10.95
C ARG A 161 1.44 3.08 9.59
N ARG A 162 1.42 4.02 8.64
CA ARG A 162 1.99 3.82 7.32
C ARG A 162 3.50 3.61 7.38
N ARG A 163 4.21 4.35 8.24
CA ARG A 163 5.66 4.15 8.43
C ARG A 163 5.96 2.79 9.05
N ASP A 164 5.16 2.36 10.01
CA ASP A 164 5.34 1.06 10.69
C ASP A 164 5.15 -0.11 9.71
N LEU A 165 4.13 -0.07 8.86
CA LEU A 165 3.90 -1.08 7.82
C LEU A 165 5.06 -1.14 6.80
N ILE A 166 5.58 0.02 6.39
CA ILE A 166 6.73 0.10 5.49
C ILE A 166 8.01 -0.41 6.16
N ALA A 167 8.20 -0.15 7.46
CA ALA A 167 9.35 -0.65 8.20
C ALA A 167 9.30 -2.17 8.38
N ASN A 168 8.15 -2.72 8.77
CA ASN A 168 7.95 -4.16 8.97
C ASN A 168 8.14 -4.95 7.67
N SER A 169 7.57 -4.46 6.55
CA SER A 169 7.73 -5.09 5.24
C SER A 169 9.17 -5.08 4.70
N LYS A 170 10.03 -4.16 5.15
CA LYS A 170 11.47 -4.19 4.85
C LYS A 170 12.22 -5.19 5.72
N GLY A 171 11.87 -5.30 7.01
CA GLY A 171 12.48 -6.23 7.96
C GLY A 171 12.28 -7.70 7.60
N GLU A 172 11.07 -8.07 7.16
CA GLU A 172 10.77 -9.43 6.68
C GLU A 172 11.61 -9.84 5.46
N LYS A 173 11.79 -8.91 4.51
CA LYS A 173 12.60 -9.16 3.30
C LYS A 173 14.07 -9.39 3.61
N SER A 174 14.63 -8.73 4.63
CA SER A 174 16.02 -8.95 5.05
C SER A 174 16.25 -10.27 5.78
N GLY A 175 15.26 -10.76 6.54
CA GLY A 175 15.36 -12.02 7.29
C GLY A 175 15.21 -13.28 6.42
N SER A 176 14.38 -13.22 5.37
CA SER A 176 14.13 -14.36 4.48
C SER A 176 15.32 -14.69 3.56
N SER A 177 16.11 -13.67 3.16
CA SER A 177 17.28 -13.86 2.29
C SER A 177 18.45 -14.58 2.97
N ASP A 178 18.72 -14.31 4.26
CA ASP A 178 19.86 -14.90 4.99
C ASP A 178 19.65 -16.39 5.35
N GLY A 179 18.39 -16.82 5.54
CA GLY A 179 18.06 -18.23 5.81
C GLY A 179 18.27 -19.17 4.62
N SER A 180 18.07 -18.68 3.40
CA SER A 180 18.24 -19.47 2.16
C SER A 180 19.72 -19.75 1.87
N VAL A 181 20.59 -18.75 2.05
CA VAL A 181 22.04 -18.88 1.78
C VAL A 181 22.72 -19.85 2.76
N ARG A 182 22.35 -19.82 4.06
CA ARG A 182 22.93 -20.74 5.05
C ARG A 182 22.52 -22.20 4.88
N ARG A 183 21.33 -22.48 4.32
CA ARG A 183 20.88 -23.86 4.04
C ARG A 183 21.55 -24.45 2.81
N ALA A 184 21.91 -23.63 1.83
CA ALA A 184 22.67 -24.09 0.66
C ALA A 184 24.09 -24.52 1.02
N GLN A 185 24.76 -23.83 1.96
CA GLN A 185 26.14 -24.19 2.35
C GLN A 185 26.24 -25.42 3.26
N ARG A 186 25.17 -25.83 3.95
CA ARG A 186 25.21 -27.01 4.85
C ARG A 186 24.98 -28.35 4.12
N LYS A 187 24.74 -28.35 2.80
CA LYS A 187 24.56 -29.59 2.01
C LYS A 187 25.81 -30.01 1.21
N VAL A 188 26.95 -29.34 1.42
CA VAL A 188 28.20 -29.59 0.68
C VAL A 188 29.28 -30.22 1.57
N PHE A 189 28.93 -30.73 2.75
CA PHE A 189 29.81 -31.53 3.61
C PHE A 189 29.12 -32.81 4.05
#